data_AF-A0A853BAR0-F1
#
_entry.id   AF-A0A853BAR0-F1
#
_cell.length_a   1.000
_cell.length_b   1.000
_cell.length_c   1.000
_cell.angle_alpha   90.00
_cell.angle_beta   90.00
_cell.angle_gamma   90.00
#
_symmetry.space_group_name_H-M   'P 1'
#
loop_
_entity.id
_entity.type
_entity.pdbx_description
1 polymer ?
#
loop_
_entity_poly.entity_id
_entity_poly.type
_entity_poly.pdbx_seq_one_letter_code
_entity_poly.pdbx_strand_id
1 'polypeptide(L)' 'MPETEQDKLAAFDALPVELVQPSDISDAVLWPASDAARYVTGVALPVDAGFHVR' A
#
# COMPACT_ATOMS: atom_id res chain seq x y z
N MET A 1 -14.07 27.20 1.72
CA MET A 1 -14.07 25.73 1.78
C MET A 1 -12.97 25.36 2.76
N PRO A 2 -13.24 24.82 3.95
CA PRO A 2 -12.16 24.27 4.74
C PRO A 2 -11.69 23.05 3.97
N GLU A 3 -10.49 23.15 3.41
CA GLU A 3 -9.70 22.03 2.94
C GLU A 3 -9.74 20.96 4.03
N THR A 4 -10.51 19.90 3.79
CA THR A 4 -10.53 18.74 4.68
C THR A 4 -9.11 18.16 4.67
N GLU A 5 -8.58 17.86 5.85
CA GLU A 5 -7.24 17.30 6.08
C GLU A 5 -6.88 16.12 5.15
N GLN A 6 -7.92 15.43 4.67
CA GLN A 6 -7.93 14.42 3.61
C GLN A 6 -7.16 14.83 2.32
N ASP A 7 -7.16 16.11 1.94
CA ASP A 7 -6.50 16.60 0.72
C ASP A 7 -4.96 16.75 0.91
N LYS A 8 -4.49 16.88 2.16
CA LYS A 8 -3.07 17.07 2.47
C LYS A 8 -2.26 15.78 2.48
N LEU A 9 -2.89 14.67 2.85
CA LEU A 9 -2.21 13.37 2.94
C LEU A 9 -2.16 12.67 1.57
N ALA A 10 -3.22 12.80 0.76
CA ALA A 10 -3.25 12.33 -0.63
C ALA A 10 -2.21 13.01 -1.54
N ALA A 11 -1.59 14.12 -1.11
CA ALA A 11 -0.57 14.81 -1.89
C ALA A 11 0.76 14.03 -2.02
N PHE A 12 1.04 13.09 -1.11
CA PHE A 12 2.29 12.32 -1.10
C PHE A 12 2.21 11.01 -1.89
N ASP A 13 1.05 10.38 -1.93
CA ASP A 13 0.86 9.08 -2.57
C ASP A 13 0.38 9.21 -4.03
N ALA A 14 0.46 8.13 -4.80
CA ALA A 14 -0.08 8.09 -6.16
C ALA A 14 -1.58 7.75 -6.17
N LEU A 15 -2.06 7.10 -5.10
CA LEU A 15 -3.45 6.71 -4.92
C LEU A 15 -4.15 7.64 -3.91
N PRO A 16 -5.47 7.90 -4.06
CA PRO A 16 -6.23 8.76 -3.16
C PRO A 16 -6.62 8.01 -1.88
N VAL A 17 -5.60 7.63 -1.08
CA VAL A 17 -5.77 7.02 0.23
C VAL A 17 -5.08 7.89 1.27
N GLU A 18 -5.66 7.94 2.47
CA GLU A 18 -5.10 8.74 3.56
C GLU A 18 -3.87 8.05 4.15
N LEU A 19 -4.02 6.79 4.55
CA LEU A 19 -2.93 6.00 5.10
C LEU A 19 -3.20 4.52 4.87
N VAL A 20 -2.18 3.77 4.48
CA VAL A 20 -2.23 2.31 4.44
C VAL A 20 -2.49 1.76 5.84
N GLN A 21 -3.47 0.88 5.96
CA GLN A 21 -3.88 0.30 7.24
C GLN A 21 -3.12 -1.00 7.53
N PRO A 22 -3.01 -1.41 8.82
CA PRO A 22 -2.41 -2.70 9.17
C PRO A 22 -3.08 -3.92 8.51
N SER A 23 -4.39 -3.81 8.21
CA SER A 23 -5.13 -4.83 7.47
C SER A 23 -4.58 -5.01 6.05
N ASP A 24 -4.23 -3.92 5.36
CA ASP A 24 -3.73 -3.97 3.98
C ASP A 24 -2.39 -4.72 3.91
N ILE A 25 -1.54 -4.54 4.92
CA ILE A 25 -0.29 -5.29 5.06
C ILE A 25 -0.56 -6.77 5.34
N SER A 26 -1.53 -7.06 6.22
CA SER A 26 -1.88 -8.44 6.57
C SER A 26 -2.47 -9.21 5.38
N ASP A 27 -3.33 -8.54 4.60
CA ASP A 27 -3.90 -9.08 3.37
C ASP A 27 -2.81 -9.32 2.31
N ALA A 28 -1.87 -8.37 2.18
CA ALA A 28 -0.72 -8.55 1.31
C ALA A 28 0.18 -9.71 1.74
N VAL A 29 0.34 -9.97 3.05
CA VAL A 29 1.13 -11.09 3.61
C VAL A 29 0.45 -12.45 3.38
N LEU A 30 -0.88 -12.49 3.28
CA LEU A 30 -1.61 -13.74 3.02
C LEU A 30 -1.20 -14.38 1.69
N TRP A 31 -0.97 -13.57 0.65
CA TRP A 31 -0.56 -14.06 -0.66
C TRP A 31 0.82 -14.78 -0.67
N PRO A 32 1.95 -14.17 -0.25
CA PRO A 32 3.25 -14.82 -0.23
C PRO A 32 3.31 -16.02 0.72
N ALA A 33 2.45 -16.05 1.74
CA ALA A 33 2.32 -17.20 2.64
C ALA A 33 1.53 -18.38 2.04
N SER A 34 0.93 -18.23 0.86
CA SER A 34 0.08 -19.23 0.22
C SER A 34 0.77 -20.01 -0.89
N ASP A 35 0.16 -21.13 -1.31
CA ASP A 35 0.62 -21.92 -2.46
C ASP A 35 0.65 -21.13 -3.79
N ALA A 36 -0.13 -20.05 -3.88
CA ALA A 36 -0.17 -19.19 -5.06
C ALA A 36 1.16 -18.44 -5.31
N ALA A 37 1.99 -18.31 -4.28
CA ALA A 37 3.28 -17.62 -4.34
C ALA A 37 4.48 -18.57 -4.11
N ARG A 38 4.30 -19.89 -4.25
CA ARG A 38 5.29 -20.92 -3.87
C ARG A 38 6.69 -20.80 -4.47
N TYR A 39 6.87 -19.99 -5.52
CA TYR A 39 8.17 -19.74 -6.16
C TYR A 39 8.54 -18.26 -6.21
N VAL A 40 7.80 -17.39 -5.52
CA VAL A 40 8.10 -15.97 -5.40
C VAL A 40 9.11 -15.79 -4.27
N THR A 41 10.29 -15.28 -4.61
CA THR A 41 11.38 -15.05 -3.66
C THR A 41 12.25 -13.88 -4.12
N GLY A 42 12.94 -13.23 -3.18
CA GLY A 42 13.87 -12.11 -3.47
C GLY A 42 13.20 -10.83 -3.96
N VAL A 43 11.87 -10.71 -3.85
CA VAL A 43 11.10 -9.54 -4.27
C VAL A 43 10.79 -8.64 -3.08
N ALA A 44 11.04 -7.35 -3.24
CA ALA A 44 10.42 -6.33 -2.39
C ALA A 44 9.03 -6.02 -2.95
N LEU A 45 7.98 -6.32 -2.18
CA LEU A 45 6.59 -6.03 -2.54
C LEU A 45 6.14 -4.75 -1.80
N PRO A 46 6.19 -3.57 -2.43
CA PRO A 46 5.73 -2.33 -1.80
C PRO A 46 4.21 -2.34 -1.63
N VAL A 47 3.77 -1.97 -0.42
CA VAL A 47 2.36 -1.74 -0.07
C VAL A 47 2.30 -0.34 0.55
N ASP A 48 2.36 0.66 -0.32
CA ASP A 48 2.70 2.05 0.06
C ASP A 48 1.87 3.09 -0.69
N ALA A 49 0.75 2.69 -1.29
CA ALA A 49 -0.10 3.55 -2.09
C ALA A 49 0.60 4.29 -3.26
N GLY A 50 1.72 3.74 -3.74
CA GLY A 50 2.47 4.29 -4.88
C GLY A 50 3.49 5.37 -4.50
N PHE A 51 3.85 5.48 -3.22
CA PHE A 51 4.90 6.38 -2.74
C PHE A 51 6.24 6.21 -3.50
N HIS A 52 6.66 4.98 -3.80
CA HIS A 52 7.94 4.73 -4.49
C HIS A 52 7.95 4.99 -6.00
N VAL A 53 6.81 5.26 -6.64
CA VAL A 53 6.70 5.39 -8.11
C VAL A 53 6.30 6.79 -8.57
N ARG A 54 6.16 7.73 -7.64
CA ARG A 54 5.82 9.13 -7.91
C ARG A 54 7.06 9.97 -8.27
#